data_AF-E1KWC4-F1
#
_entry.id   AF-E1KWC4-F1
#
_cell.length_a   1.000
_cell.length_b   1.000
_cell.length_c   1.000
_cell.angle_alpha   90.00
_cell.angle_beta   90.00
_cell.angle_gamma   90.00
#
_symmetry.space_group_name_H-M   'P 1'
#
loop_
_entity.id
_entity.type
_entity.pdbx_description
1 polymer ?
#
loop_
_entity_poly.entity_id
_entity_poly.type
_entity_poly.pdbx_seq_one_letter_code
_entity_poly.pdbx_strand_id
1 'polypeptide(L)'
;MKNFIDIIVDFIYKFAKLLLLLLILVFTTFYVYKTIESMFSKNYTSSQTYSKDLKIQQVTDEVKDIEITIPPEAKDLDVSKILISGNIIKNEQEFLDYLKQNNVTAFKDGNYKLNKNMTTEEIVNQIKK
;
A
#
# COMPACT_ATOMS: atom_id res chain seq x y z
N MET A 1 -65.56 6.13 -16.20
CA MET A 1 -64.32 6.91 -16.47
C MET A 1 -63.50 7.15 -15.21
N LYS A 2 -64.10 7.48 -14.05
CA LYS A 2 -63.38 7.64 -12.76
C LYS A 2 -62.42 6.48 -12.43
N ASN A 3 -62.90 5.24 -12.52
CA ASN A 3 -62.09 4.06 -12.22
C ASN A 3 -60.82 3.93 -13.08
N PHE A 4 -60.83 4.40 -14.33
CA PHE A 4 -59.65 4.36 -15.19
C PHE A 4 -58.62 5.43 -14.79
N ILE A 5 -59.09 6.60 -14.37
CA ILE A 5 -58.23 7.69 -13.90
C ILE A 5 -57.54 7.26 -12.59
N ASP A 6 -58.26 6.63 -11.68
CA ASP A 6 -57.72 6.17 -10.41
C ASP A 6 -56.60 5.12 -10.60
N ILE A 7 -56.75 4.21 -11.57
CA ILE A 7 -55.73 3.22 -11.94
C ILE A 7 -54.47 3.88 -12.49
N ILE A 8 -54.62 4.89 -13.37
CA ILE A 8 -53.49 5.62 -13.94
C ILE A 8 -52.74 6.40 -12.85
N VAL A 9 -53.46 7.04 -11.92
CA VAL A 9 -52.87 7.79 -10.82
C VAL A 9 -52.08 6.89 -9.88
N ASP A 10 -52.62 5.72 -9.50
CA ASP A 10 -51.91 4.75 -8.68
C ASP A 10 -50.66 4.18 -9.37
N PHE A 11 -50.75 3.92 -10.68
CA PHE A 11 -49.60 3.51 -11.49
C PHE A 11 -48.50 4.58 -11.52
N ILE A 12 -48.87 5.84 -11.77
CA ILE A 12 -47.93 6.98 -11.78
C ILE A 12 -47.26 7.11 -10.41
N TYR A 13 -48.00 6.97 -9.31
CA TYR A 13 -47.44 7.09 -7.96
C TYR A 13 -46.40 6.00 -7.67
N LYS A 14 -46.72 4.74 -8.01
CA LYS A 14 -45.79 3.61 -7.86
C LYS A 14 -44.56 3.76 -8.75
N PHE A 15 -44.75 4.19 -9.99
CA PHE A 15 -43.67 4.44 -10.94
C PHE A 15 -42.76 5.59 -10.48
N ALA A 16 -43.34 6.71 -10.06
CA ALA A 16 -42.60 7.86 -9.56
C ALA A 16 -41.77 7.51 -8.32
N LYS A 17 -42.30 6.67 -7.41
CA LYS A 17 -41.54 6.17 -6.26
C LYS A 17 -40.34 5.34 -6.68
N LEU A 18 -40.49 4.45 -7.66
CA LEU A 18 -39.39 3.63 -8.20
C LEU A 18 -38.35 4.51 -8.89
N LEU A 19 -38.80 5.49 -9.67
CA LEU A 19 -37.93 6.45 -10.36
C LEU A 19 -37.16 7.33 -9.37
N LEU A 20 -37.80 7.77 -8.28
CA LEU A 20 -37.16 8.55 -7.22
C LEU A 20 -36.11 7.71 -6.47
N LEU A 21 -36.39 6.43 -6.20
CA LEU A 21 -35.41 5.51 -5.61
C LEU A 21 -34.17 5.36 -6.50
N LEU A 22 -34.39 5.17 -7.81
CA LEU A 22 -33.31 5.08 -8.78
C LEU A 22 -32.47 6.37 -8.82
N LEU A 23 -33.13 7.53 -8.81
CA LEU A 23 -32.47 8.83 -8.84
C LEU A 23 -31.60 9.06 -7.60
N ILE A 24 -32.10 8.67 -6.41
CA ILE A 24 -31.31 8.72 -5.17
C ILE A 24 -30.06 7.83 -5.30
N LEU A 25 -30.18 6.61 -5.84
CA LEU A 25 -29.05 5.69 -6.00
C LEU A 25 -27.97 6.23 -6.96
N VAL A 26 -28.40 6.83 -8.08
CA VAL A 26 -27.46 7.48 -9.02
C VAL A 26 -26.81 8.70 -8.36
N PHE A 27 -27.58 9.50 -7.63
CA PHE A 27 -27.05 10.69 -6.97
C PHE A 27 -26.04 10.35 -5.87
N THR A 28 -26.30 9.32 -5.06
CA THR A 28 -25.39 8.89 -3.99
C THR A 28 -24.09 8.33 -4.55
N THR A 29 -24.16 7.49 -5.59
CA THR A 29 -22.96 6.95 -6.25
C THR A 29 -22.10 8.05 -6.89
N PHE A 30 -22.73 9.02 -7.57
CA PHE A 30 -22.05 10.18 -8.11
C PHE A 30 -21.40 11.05 -7.02
N TYR A 31 -22.12 11.31 -5.92
CA TYR A 31 -21.62 12.11 -4.80
C TYR A 31 -20.38 11.46 -4.14
N VAL A 32 -20.42 10.14 -3.92
CA VAL A 32 -19.30 9.38 -3.36
C VAL A 32 -18.10 9.42 -4.30
N TYR A 33 -18.30 9.20 -5.60
CA TYR A 33 -17.22 9.29 -6.60
C TYR A 33 -16.50 10.64 -6.56
N LYS A 34 -17.27 11.74 -6.57
CA LYS A 34 -16.71 13.11 -6.49
C LYS A 34 -15.99 13.38 -5.17
N THR A 35 -16.51 12.82 -4.07
CA THR A 35 -15.91 13.00 -2.74
C THR A 35 -14.57 12.28 -2.64
N ILE A 36 -14.48 11.05 -3.14
CA ILE A 36 -13.24 10.28 -3.24
C ILE A 36 -12.20 11.08 -4.03
N GLU A 37 -12.55 11.56 -5.23
CA GLU A 37 -11.63 12.37 -6.04
C GLU A 37 -11.14 13.62 -5.29
N SER A 38 -12.03 14.31 -4.55
CA SER A 38 -11.65 15.47 -3.73
C SER A 38 -10.77 15.13 -2.51
N MET A 39 -10.87 13.92 -1.96
CA MET A 39 -10.05 13.48 -0.82
C MET A 39 -8.67 12.99 -1.26
N PHE A 40 -8.56 12.40 -2.45
CA PHE A 40 -7.30 11.88 -3.00
C PHE A 40 -6.55 12.88 -3.88
N SER A 41 -7.20 13.93 -4.41
CA SER A 41 -6.54 15.04 -5.12
C SER A 41 -5.91 16.08 -4.19
N LYS A 42 -6.27 16.08 -2.90
CA LYS A 42 -5.52 16.83 -1.89
C LYS A 42 -4.20 16.10 -1.66
N ASN A 43 -3.16 16.56 -2.35
CA ASN A 43 -1.79 16.21 -2.01
C ASN A 43 -1.61 16.47 -0.51
N TYR A 44 -1.48 15.40 0.29
CA TYR A 44 -1.06 15.47 1.68
C TYR A 44 0.43 15.78 1.75
N THR A 45 0.90 16.78 1.00
CA THR A 45 2.11 17.49 1.38
C THR A 45 1.73 18.30 2.60
N SER A 46 1.83 17.67 3.76
CA SER A 46 1.89 18.37 5.04
C SER A 46 3.16 19.23 5.00
N SER A 47 3.06 20.40 4.39
CA SER A 47 4.00 21.49 4.57
C SER A 47 3.75 22.01 5.98
N GLN A 48 4.27 21.27 6.97
CA GLN A 48 4.53 21.84 8.28
C GLN A 48 5.38 23.08 8.04
N THR A 49 4.78 24.24 8.26
CA THR A 49 5.48 25.51 8.31
C THR A 49 6.31 25.48 9.59
N TYR A 50 7.53 24.95 9.52
CA TYR A 50 8.57 25.27 10.46
C TYR A 50 9.16 26.60 10.02
N SER A 51 8.78 27.67 10.69
CA SER A 51 9.54 28.92 10.62
C SER A 51 10.94 28.67 11.17
N LYS A 52 11.93 28.67 10.29
CA LYS A 52 13.24 29.34 10.43
C LYS A 52 14.14 28.97 9.27
N ASP A 53 14.71 29.98 8.64
CA ASP A 53 15.89 29.96 7.77
C ASP A 53 16.56 28.59 7.57
N LEU A 54 16.20 27.86 6.53
CA LEU A 54 17.05 26.84 5.93
C LEU A 54 16.68 26.69 4.44
N LYS A 55 17.71 26.75 3.59
CA LYS A 55 17.60 26.50 2.14
C LYS A 55 16.82 25.21 1.90
N ILE A 56 15.76 25.28 1.09
CA ILE A 56 14.98 24.14 0.63
C ILE A 56 15.91 23.17 -0.10
N GLN A 57 16.23 22.05 0.54
CA GLN A 57 16.79 20.88 -0.14
C GLN A 57 15.61 20.01 -0.54
N GLN A 58 15.50 19.69 -1.83
CA GLN A 58 14.50 18.77 -2.36
C GLN A 58 14.49 17.50 -1.53
N VAL A 59 13.37 17.21 -0.86
CA VAL A 59 13.15 15.90 -0.23
C VAL A 59 12.95 14.90 -1.36
N THR A 60 14.07 14.36 -1.81
CA THR A 60 14.09 13.00 -2.36
C THR A 60 13.68 12.11 -1.20
N ASP A 61 12.71 11.20 -1.37
CA ASP A 61 12.38 10.20 -0.36
C ASP A 61 13.67 9.48 0.02
N GLU A 62 14.29 9.88 1.13
CA GLU A 62 15.55 9.31 1.56
C GLU A 62 15.26 7.87 1.93
N VAL A 63 15.80 6.96 1.12
CA VAL A 63 15.76 5.53 1.35
C VAL A 63 16.52 5.28 2.66
N LYS A 64 15.78 5.22 3.77
CA LYS A 64 16.39 4.99 5.08
C LYS A 64 16.90 3.56 5.14
N ASP A 65 18.20 3.45 5.38
CA ASP A 65 18.82 2.20 5.74
C ASP A 65 18.33 1.75 7.12
N ILE A 66 18.06 0.45 7.22
CA ILE A 66 17.63 -0.26 8.41
C ILE A 66 18.79 -1.15 8.84
N GLU A 67 19.22 -0.97 10.08
CA GLU A 67 20.28 -1.78 10.67
C GLU A 67 19.71 -3.13 11.10
N ILE A 68 20.31 -4.21 10.58
CA ILE A 68 19.98 -5.58 10.90
C ILE A 68 21.25 -6.34 11.28
N THR A 69 21.12 -7.27 12.22
CA THR A 69 22.22 -8.11 12.70
C THR A 69 21.95 -9.56 12.31
N ILE A 70 22.89 -10.17 11.60
CA ILE A 70 22.88 -11.61 11.31
C ILE A 70 23.76 -12.29 12.36
N PRO A 71 23.19 -13.15 13.23
CA PRO A 71 23.97 -13.86 14.24
C PRO A 71 24.91 -14.90 13.60
N PRO A 72 25.98 -15.31 14.31
CA PRO A 72 26.83 -16.39 13.85
C PRO A 72 26.04 -17.68 13.68
N GLU A 73 26.38 -18.45 12.64
CA GLU A 73 25.72 -19.73 12.29
C GLU A 73 24.22 -19.63 11.99
N ALA A 74 23.70 -18.44 11.68
CA ALA A 74 22.31 -18.25 11.26
C ALA A 74 22.00 -19.11 10.02
N LYS A 75 20.90 -19.86 10.10
CA LYS A 75 20.41 -20.64 8.96
C LYS A 75 19.56 -19.77 8.03
N ASP A 76 19.31 -20.25 6.82
CA ASP A 76 18.48 -19.58 5.81
C ASP A 76 17.14 -19.07 6.38
N LEU A 77 16.50 -19.90 7.21
CA LEU A 77 15.24 -19.58 7.86
C LEU A 77 15.36 -18.50 8.95
N ASP A 78 16.50 -18.42 9.63
CA ASP A 78 16.71 -17.41 10.66
C ASP A 78 16.98 -16.06 10.00
N VAL A 79 17.78 -16.05 8.93
CA VAL A 79 18.06 -14.85 8.12
C VAL A 79 16.79 -14.33 7.47
N SER A 80 15.96 -15.20 6.89
CA SER A 80 14.70 -14.79 6.28
C SER A 80 13.74 -14.14 7.29
N LYS A 81 13.64 -14.69 8.50
CA LYS A 81 12.85 -14.10 9.60
C LYS A 81 13.37 -12.74 10.06
N ILE A 82 14.69 -12.58 10.16
CA ILE A 82 15.31 -11.29 10.52
C ILE A 82 14.98 -10.25 9.45
N LEU A 83 15.09 -10.59 8.17
CA LEU A 83 14.80 -9.69 7.06
C LEU A 83 13.31 -9.32 6.95
N ILE A 84 12.40 -10.27 7.20
CA ILE A 84 10.94 -10.03 7.27
C ILE A 84 10.63 -9.10 8.45
N SER A 85 11.18 -9.40 9.64
CA SER A 85 10.93 -8.63 10.86
C SER A 85 11.47 -7.20 10.75
N GLY A 86 12.58 -7.02 10.04
CA GLY A 86 13.15 -5.71 9.68
C GLY A 86 12.42 -5.02 8.53
N ASN A 87 11.35 -5.60 7.98
CA ASN A 87 10.60 -5.09 6.82
C ASN A 87 11.50 -4.79 5.60
N ILE A 88 12.59 -5.56 5.45
CA ILE A 88 13.51 -5.51 4.30
C ILE A 88 12.92 -6.30 3.14
N ILE A 89 12.42 -7.50 3.42
CA ILE A 89 11.75 -8.38 2.45
C ILE A 89 10.27 -8.55 2.82
N LYS A 90 9.43 -8.84 1.82
CA LYS A 90 7.98 -8.97 1.99
C LYS A 90 7.52 -10.41 2.20
N ASN A 91 8.23 -11.37 1.62
CA ASN A 91 7.84 -12.77 1.59
C ASN A 91 9.04 -13.68 1.91
N GLU A 92 8.89 -14.46 2.99
CA GLU A 92 9.92 -15.37 3.47
C GLU A 92 10.19 -16.51 2.47
N GLN A 93 9.13 -17.08 1.91
CA GLN A 93 9.22 -18.23 1.01
C GLN A 93 9.91 -17.85 -0.30
N GLU A 94 9.58 -16.67 -0.85
CA GLU A 94 10.19 -16.15 -2.07
C GLU A 94 11.71 -15.96 -1.90
N PHE A 95 12.15 -15.47 -0.74
CA PHE A 95 13.56 -15.33 -0.41
C PHE A 95 14.24 -16.70 -0.29
N LEU A 96 13.64 -17.66 0.41
CA LEU A 96 14.19 -19.02 0.54
C LEU A 96 14.29 -19.74 -0.81
N ASP A 97 13.31 -19.55 -1.69
CA ASP A 97 13.33 -20.12 -3.03
C ASP A 97 14.44 -19.50 -3.88
N TYR A 98 14.66 -18.19 -3.76
CA TYR A 98 15.79 -17.52 -4.41
C TYR A 98 17.14 -18.10 -3.95
N LEU A 99 17.34 -18.32 -2.65
CA LEU A 99 18.58 -18.92 -2.13
C LEU A 99 18.85 -20.30 -2.71
N LYS A 100 17.80 -21.15 -2.79
CA LYS A 100 17.89 -22.50 -3.37
C LYS A 100 18.23 -22.46 -4.85
N GLN A 101 17.58 -21.58 -5.62
CA GLN A 101 17.82 -21.45 -7.07
C GLN A 101 19.25 -20.97 -7.37
N ASN A 102 19.82 -20.15 -6.49
CA ASN A 102 21.14 -19.55 -6.66
C ASN A 102 22.26 -20.26 -5.87
N ASN A 103 21.99 -21.42 -5.27
CA ASN A 103 22.94 -22.21 -4.48
C ASN A 103 23.66 -21.42 -3.37
N VAL A 104 22.95 -20.48 -2.73
CA VAL A 104 23.49 -19.71 -1.61
C VAL A 104 23.32 -20.53 -0.34
N THR A 105 24.43 -20.87 0.30
CA THR A 105 24.47 -21.87 1.40
C THR A 105 25.04 -21.35 2.71
N ALA A 106 25.59 -20.13 2.72
CA ALA A 106 26.18 -19.53 3.90
C ALA A 106 26.07 -18.01 3.87
N PHE A 107 25.80 -17.45 5.05
CA PHE A 107 25.78 -16.01 5.30
C PHE A 107 26.97 -15.62 6.14
N LYS A 108 27.47 -14.40 5.91
CA LYS A 108 28.44 -13.76 6.77
C LYS A 108 27.73 -13.15 7.97
N ASP A 109 28.30 -13.35 9.16
CA ASP A 109 27.81 -12.77 10.40
C ASP A 109 28.21 -11.29 10.51
N GLY A 110 27.34 -10.48 11.11
CA GLY A 110 27.62 -9.07 11.33
C GLY A 110 26.41 -8.16 11.21
N ASN A 111 26.68 -6.85 11.24
CA ASN A 111 25.68 -5.81 11.11
C ASN A 111 25.66 -5.27 9.69
N TYR A 112 24.46 -5.19 9.13
CA TYR A 112 24.21 -4.75 7.76
C TYR A 112 23.23 -3.57 7.75
N LYS A 113 23.45 -2.67 6.79
CA LYS A 113 22.56 -1.56 6.49
C LYS A 113 21.86 -1.88 5.19
N LEU A 114 20.65 -2.42 5.31
CA LEU A 114 19.82 -2.77 4.17
C LEU A 114 18.62 -1.84 4.09
N ASN A 115 18.04 -1.69 2.91
CA ASN A 115 16.83 -0.91 2.76
C ASN A 115 15.78 -1.65 1.93
N LYS A 116 14.53 -1.21 2.08
CA LYS A 116 13.36 -1.80 1.41
C LYS A 116 13.33 -1.69 -0.12
N ASN A 117 14.24 -0.90 -0.69
CA ASN A 117 14.33 -0.70 -2.14
C ASN A 117 15.36 -1.63 -2.77
N MET A 118 16.21 -2.28 -1.97
CA MET A 118 17.12 -3.30 -2.45
C MET A 118 16.34 -4.51 -2.96
N THR A 119 16.78 -5.03 -4.10
CA THR A 119 16.31 -6.31 -4.63
C THR A 119 16.82 -7.47 -3.78
N THR A 120 16.15 -8.62 -3.86
CA THR A 120 16.59 -9.85 -3.19
C THR A 120 18.04 -10.21 -3.56
N GLU A 121 18.44 -9.99 -4.80
CA GLU A 121 19.81 -10.20 -5.26
C GLU A 121 20.80 -9.28 -4.55
N GLU A 122 20.52 -7.98 -4.48
CA GLU A 122 21.40 -7.00 -3.81
C GLU A 122 21.55 -7.32 -2.32
N ILE A 123 20.44 -7.67 -1.66
CA ILE A 123 20.43 -8.10 -0.27
C ILE A 123 21.36 -9.30 -0.09
N VAL A 124 21.13 -10.36 -0.86
CA VAL A 124 21.91 -11.60 -0.78
C VAL A 124 23.38 -11.36 -1.08
N ASN A 125 23.71 -10.50 -2.06
CA ASN A 125 25.09 -10.15 -2.39
C ASN A 125 25.83 -9.45 -1.25
N GLN A 126 25.14 -8.70 -0.38
CA GLN A 126 25.76 -8.07 0.78
C GLN A 126 25.99 -9.03 1.94
N ILE A 127 25.08 -10.01 2.13
CA ILE A 127 25.08 -10.88 3.30
C ILE A 127 25.67 -12.27 3.05
N LYS A 128 25.88 -12.67 1.79
CA LYS A 128 26.49 -13.96 1.45
C LYS A 128 27.99 -13.99 1.79
N LYS A 129 28.48 -15.19 2.08
CA LYS A 129 29.90 -15.45 2.32
C LYS A 129 30.70 -15.56 1.02
#